data_AF-A0AAN5I0M9-F1
#
_entry.id   AF-A0AAN5I0M9-F1
#
_cell.length_a   1.000
_cell.length_b   1.000
_cell.length_c   1.000
_cell.angle_alpha   90.00
_cell.angle_beta   90.00
_cell.angle_gamma   90.00
#
_symmetry.space_group_name_H-M   'P 1'
#
loop_
_entity.id
_entity.type
_entity.pdbx_description
1 polymer ?
#
loop_
_entity_poly.entity_id
_entity_poly.type
_entity_poly.pdbx_seq_one_letter_code
_entity_poly.pdbx_strand_id
1 'polypeptide(L)'
;MDFWFFIAALLPLFIALLLFLTSLLLLIGVHKDLRLRELYLVFSAKFIVDGFTSLLVISVGALIFAGEWDDPAVPLISTMTFLSQNTLLLCESFDWWTATFKPVHFHHSSQTKRIVPYAVGCGTVVVSFFVLLALQIQIGFPMAWVGEEIITTLSFLIVLIALVTMLLILRNNPDSSYSQQITMHATACAILSLAPMAVVTVFSWLSNQGVVRTDQLLYTRQFALFSVLLHALLHSLNFLSRHSDIQTSIGRLVQPLCFFRNS
;
A
#
# COMPACT_ATOMS: atom_id res chain seq x y z
N MET A 1 -29.46 4.37 0.17
CA MET A 1 -28.00 4.31 0.36
C MET A 1 -27.60 5.59 1.06
N ASP A 2 -27.09 5.51 2.29
CA ASP A 2 -26.73 6.69 3.08
C ASP A 2 -25.60 7.48 2.42
N PHE A 3 -25.64 8.81 2.53
CA PHE A 3 -24.62 9.71 1.96
C PHE A 3 -23.20 9.34 2.40
N TRP A 4 -23.03 8.97 3.67
CA TRP A 4 -21.76 8.50 4.23
C TRP A 4 -21.27 7.19 3.64
N PHE A 5 -22.21 6.31 3.31
CA PHE A 5 -21.93 5.03 2.69
C PHE A 5 -21.48 5.21 1.23
N PHE A 6 -22.10 6.15 0.51
CA PHE A 6 -21.64 6.53 -0.83
C PHE A 6 -20.21 7.08 -0.81
N ILE A 7 -19.89 7.97 0.14
CA ILE A 7 -18.53 8.53 0.28
C ILE A 7 -17.52 7.44 0.67
N ALA A 8 -17.87 6.58 1.62
CA ALA A 8 -17.02 5.50 2.11
C ALA A 8 -16.67 4.48 1.01
N ALA A 9 -17.56 4.24 0.05
CA ALA A 9 -17.28 3.33 -1.08
C ALA A 9 -16.55 4.02 -2.24
N LEU A 10 -16.99 5.23 -2.60
CA LEU A 10 -16.55 5.91 -3.83
C LEU A 10 -15.10 6.42 -3.71
N LEU A 11 -14.72 6.98 -2.55
CA LEU A 11 -13.39 7.56 -2.37
C LEU A 11 -12.27 6.49 -2.45
N PRO A 12 -12.31 5.37 -1.71
CA PRO A 12 -11.33 4.30 -1.87
C PRO A 12 -11.33 3.72 -3.28
N LEU A 13 -12.51 3.53 -3.90
CA LEU A 13 -12.61 3.01 -5.26
C LEU A 13 -11.90 3.92 -6.28
N PHE A 14 -12.14 5.23 -6.21
CA PHE A 14 -11.53 6.19 -7.12
C PHE A 14 -10.00 6.20 -6.99
N ILE A 15 -9.49 6.22 -5.76
CA ILE A 15 -8.03 6.17 -5.53
C ILE A 15 -7.46 4.81 -5.96
N ALA A 16 -8.16 3.70 -5.69
CA ALA A 16 -7.72 2.37 -6.12
C ALA A 16 -7.57 2.28 -7.64
N LEU A 17 -8.50 2.84 -8.40
CA LEU A 17 -8.42 2.91 -9.87
C LEU A 17 -7.20 3.72 -10.34
N LEU A 18 -6.96 4.91 -9.74
CA LEU A 18 -5.79 5.72 -10.07
C LEU A 18 -4.48 5.01 -9.72
N LEU A 19 -4.43 4.37 -8.55
CA LEU A 19 -3.27 3.61 -8.11
C LEU A 19 -3.02 2.40 -9.02
N PHE A 20 -4.08 1.70 -9.45
CA PHE A 20 -3.95 0.58 -10.37
C PHE A 20 -3.34 1.01 -11.71
N LEU A 21 -3.90 2.06 -12.32
CA LEU A 21 -3.41 2.59 -13.59
C LEU A 21 -1.97 3.08 -13.47
N THR A 22 -1.67 3.83 -12.41
CA THR A 22 -0.32 4.37 -12.17
C THR A 22 0.69 3.23 -11.97
N SER A 23 0.36 2.23 -11.15
CA SER A 23 1.23 1.08 -10.88
C SER A 23 1.46 0.24 -12.13
N LEU A 24 0.42 0.04 -12.95
CA LEU A 24 0.54 -0.68 -14.21
C LEU A 24 1.45 0.07 -15.20
N LEU A 25 1.27 1.39 -15.34
CA LEU A 25 2.13 2.22 -16.21
C LEU A 25 3.58 2.21 -15.74
N LEU A 26 3.84 2.31 -14.44
CA LEU A 26 5.17 2.23 -13.85
C LEU A 26 5.80 0.86 -14.08
N LEU A 27 5.04 -0.22 -13.86
CA LEU A 27 5.52 -1.58 -14.07
C LEU A 27 5.91 -1.82 -15.53
N ILE A 28 5.06 -1.40 -16.48
CA ILE A 28 5.36 -1.46 -17.92
C ILE A 28 6.59 -0.61 -18.24
N GLY A 29 6.65 0.62 -17.71
CA GLY A 29 7.75 1.57 -17.93
C GLY A 29 9.11 1.02 -17.50
N VAL A 30 9.17 0.36 -16.33
CA VAL A 30 10.38 -0.29 -15.81
C VAL A 30 10.80 -1.50 -16.66
N HIS A 31 9.85 -2.31 -17.14
CA HIS A 31 10.16 -3.55 -17.86
C HIS A 31 10.36 -3.39 -19.37
N LYS A 32 10.07 -2.19 -19.92
CA LYS A 32 10.20 -1.91 -21.36
C LYS A 32 11.64 -1.91 -21.84
N ASP A 33 12.60 -1.53 -20.99
CA ASP A 33 14.03 -1.43 -21.32
C ASP A 33 14.86 -2.22 -20.30
N LEU A 34 15.84 -3.00 -20.79
CA LEU A 34 16.78 -3.76 -19.96
C LEU A 34 17.52 -2.84 -18.97
N ARG A 35 17.89 -1.64 -19.41
CA ARG A 35 18.61 -0.67 -18.56
C ARG A 35 17.74 -0.20 -17.39
N LEU A 36 16.48 0.15 -17.66
CA LEU A 36 15.54 0.60 -16.63
C LEU A 36 15.19 -0.54 -15.67
N ARG A 37 15.07 -1.76 -16.19
CA ARG A 37 14.86 -2.95 -15.38
C ARG A 37 16.02 -3.16 -14.40
N GLU A 38 17.27 -3.01 -14.83
CA GLU A 38 18.42 -3.13 -13.92
C GLU A 38 18.44 -2.05 -12.83
N LEU A 39 18.02 -0.82 -13.17
CA LEU A 39 18.01 0.31 -12.23
C LEU A 39 16.89 0.24 -11.19
N TYR A 40 15.68 -0.16 -11.62
CA TYR A 40 14.46 -0.01 -10.82
C TYR A 40 13.77 -1.33 -10.47
N LEU A 41 14.42 -2.49 -10.68
CA LEU A 41 13.83 -3.81 -10.41
C LEU A 41 13.22 -3.92 -9.02
N VAL A 42 13.88 -3.36 -8.00
CA VAL A 42 13.44 -3.40 -6.59
C VAL A 42 12.05 -2.76 -6.43
N PHE A 43 11.74 -1.72 -7.20
CA PHE A 43 10.43 -1.05 -7.18
C PHE A 43 9.32 -1.85 -7.88
N SER A 44 9.66 -2.81 -8.74
CA SER A 44 8.67 -3.67 -9.41
C SER A 44 7.80 -4.45 -8.41
N ALA A 45 8.39 -4.94 -7.31
CA ALA A 45 7.65 -5.64 -6.27
C ALA A 45 6.57 -4.74 -5.64
N LYS A 46 6.92 -3.46 -5.42
CA LYS A 46 5.97 -2.46 -4.93
C LYS A 46 4.83 -2.24 -5.91
N PHE A 47 5.12 -1.99 -7.18
CA PHE A 47 4.07 -1.73 -8.19
C PHE A 47 3.14 -2.92 -8.40
N ILE A 48 3.65 -4.16 -8.27
CA ILE A 48 2.82 -5.37 -8.33
C ILE A 48 1.85 -5.41 -7.15
N VAL A 49 2.34 -5.15 -5.93
CA VAL A 49 1.49 -5.17 -4.73
C VAL A 49 0.51 -4.00 -4.72
N ASP A 50 0.91 -2.81 -5.17
CA ASP A 50 0.02 -1.66 -5.32
C ASP A 50 -1.09 -1.97 -6.34
N GLY A 51 -0.76 -2.58 -7.48
CA GLY A 51 -1.75 -3.04 -8.45
C GLY A 51 -2.69 -4.11 -7.89
N PHE A 52 -2.16 -5.10 -7.15
CA PHE A 52 -2.97 -6.17 -6.55
C PHE A 52 -3.90 -5.63 -5.47
N THR A 53 -3.40 -4.80 -4.55
CA THR A 53 -4.20 -4.18 -3.50
C THR A 53 -5.27 -3.26 -4.06
N SER A 54 -4.98 -2.51 -5.12
CA SER A 54 -6.00 -1.76 -5.86
C SER A 54 -7.12 -2.64 -6.40
N LEU A 55 -6.80 -3.79 -7.02
CA LEU A 55 -7.82 -4.72 -7.52
C LEU A 55 -8.70 -5.25 -6.40
N LEU A 56 -8.12 -5.57 -5.25
CA LEU A 56 -8.87 -6.00 -4.06
C LEU A 56 -9.84 -4.92 -3.57
N VAL A 57 -9.42 -3.66 -3.51
CA VAL A 57 -10.30 -2.55 -3.10
C VAL A 57 -11.38 -2.27 -4.15
N ILE A 58 -11.08 -2.45 -5.44
CA ILE A 58 -12.10 -2.40 -6.50
C ILE A 58 -13.15 -3.49 -6.30
N SER A 59 -12.75 -4.71 -5.92
CA SER A 59 -13.69 -5.78 -5.56
C SER A 59 -14.56 -5.42 -4.35
N VAL A 60 -13.98 -4.80 -3.30
CA VAL A 60 -14.74 -4.30 -2.16
C VAL A 60 -15.76 -3.24 -2.59
N GLY A 61 -15.34 -2.29 -3.44
CA GLY A 61 -16.25 -1.30 -4.01
C GLY A 61 -17.42 -1.95 -4.74
N ALA A 62 -17.14 -2.98 -5.57
CA ALA A 62 -18.18 -3.71 -6.29
C ALA A 62 -19.19 -4.40 -5.35
N LEU A 63 -18.71 -5.07 -4.29
CA LEU A 63 -19.59 -5.70 -3.29
C LEU A 63 -20.47 -4.65 -2.58
N ILE A 64 -19.88 -3.51 -2.20
CA ILE A 64 -20.59 -2.42 -1.56
C ILE A 64 -21.68 -1.84 -2.50
N PHE A 65 -21.38 -1.64 -3.79
CA PHE A 65 -22.36 -1.17 -4.78
C PHE A 65 -23.44 -2.21 -5.11
N ALA A 66 -23.16 -3.50 -4.95
CA ALA A 66 -24.14 -4.58 -5.07
C ALA A 66 -25.07 -4.68 -3.84
N GLY A 67 -24.81 -3.91 -2.78
CA GLY A 67 -25.57 -3.99 -1.52
C GLY A 67 -25.10 -5.10 -0.59
N GLU A 68 -23.97 -5.75 -0.87
CA GLU A 68 -23.36 -6.84 -0.10
C GLU A 68 -22.33 -6.31 0.91
N TRP A 69 -22.71 -5.29 1.67
CA TRP A 69 -21.82 -4.57 2.57
C TRP A 69 -21.55 -5.29 3.89
N ASP A 70 -22.47 -6.15 4.30
CA ASP A 70 -22.33 -7.06 5.44
C ASP A 70 -21.52 -8.32 5.09
N ASP A 71 -21.03 -8.43 3.84
CA ASP A 71 -20.23 -9.57 3.42
C ASP A 71 -18.90 -9.60 4.21
N PRO A 72 -18.54 -10.72 4.84
CA PRO A 72 -17.31 -10.84 5.63
C PRO A 72 -16.02 -10.65 4.81
N ALA A 73 -16.08 -10.71 3.48
CA ALA A 73 -14.97 -10.38 2.59
C ALA A 73 -14.59 -8.89 2.66
N VAL A 74 -15.54 -7.99 2.89
CA VAL A 74 -15.30 -6.53 2.96
C VAL A 74 -14.28 -6.16 4.07
N PRO A 75 -14.51 -6.51 5.35
CA PRO A 75 -13.53 -6.25 6.41
C PRO A 75 -12.23 -7.03 6.23
N LEU A 76 -12.29 -8.28 5.76
CA LEU A 76 -11.11 -9.11 5.49
C LEU A 76 -10.18 -8.46 4.46
N ILE A 77 -10.72 -8.05 3.31
CA ILE A 77 -9.95 -7.41 2.24
C ILE A 77 -9.38 -6.07 2.71
N SER A 78 -10.18 -5.28 3.43
CA SER A 78 -9.75 -3.98 3.95
C SER A 78 -8.54 -4.13 4.88
N THR A 79 -8.62 -5.07 5.83
CA THR A 79 -7.58 -5.30 6.83
C THR A 79 -6.30 -5.90 6.23
N MET A 80 -6.42 -6.73 5.20
CA MET A 80 -5.27 -7.27 4.46
C MET A 80 -4.58 -6.23 3.57
N THR A 81 -5.35 -5.28 3.07
CA THR A 81 -4.78 -4.12 2.35
C THR A 81 -3.91 -3.29 3.28
N PHE A 82 -4.30 -3.08 4.54
CA PHE A 82 -3.44 -2.43 5.54
C PHE A 82 -2.15 -3.21 5.77
N LEU A 83 -2.24 -4.52 6.01
CA LEU A 83 -1.07 -5.34 6.31
C LEU A 83 -0.06 -5.33 5.16
N SER A 84 -0.52 -5.47 3.92
CA SER A 84 0.35 -5.48 2.73
C SER A 84 1.05 -4.15 2.51
N GLN A 85 0.30 -3.04 2.52
CA GLN A 85 0.85 -1.70 2.31
C GLN A 85 1.82 -1.29 3.42
N ASN A 86 1.52 -1.65 4.66
CA ASN A 86 2.38 -1.32 5.80
C ASN A 86 3.64 -2.21 5.84
N THR A 87 3.55 -3.46 5.41
CA THR A 87 4.72 -4.34 5.28
C THR A 87 5.69 -3.83 4.22
N LEU A 88 5.18 -3.38 3.07
CA LEU A 88 5.99 -2.73 2.03
C LEU A 88 6.74 -1.51 2.56
N LEU A 89 6.04 -0.66 3.30
CA LEU A 89 6.61 0.53 3.94
C LEU A 89 7.75 0.18 4.90
N LEU A 90 7.60 -0.91 5.67
CA LEU A 90 8.66 -1.40 6.55
C LEU A 90 9.88 -1.89 5.76
N CYS A 91 9.66 -2.66 4.69
CA CYS A 91 10.74 -3.09 3.81
C CYS A 91 11.51 -1.90 3.21
N GLU A 92 10.78 -0.87 2.76
CA GLU A 92 11.37 0.38 2.24
C GLU A 92 12.21 1.11 3.29
N SER A 93 11.69 1.23 4.50
CA SER A 93 12.41 1.85 5.63
C SER A 93 13.71 1.12 5.95
N PHE A 94 13.71 -0.21 5.89
CA PHE A 94 14.92 -1.01 6.08
C PHE A 94 15.92 -0.88 4.93
N ASP A 95 15.47 -0.77 3.68
CA ASP A 95 16.38 -0.53 2.55
C ASP A 95 17.09 0.82 2.68
N TRP A 96 16.37 1.88 3.06
CA TRP A 96 17.00 3.18 3.36
C TRP A 96 17.95 3.12 4.55
N TRP A 97 17.61 2.34 5.58
CA TRP A 97 18.52 2.09 6.69
C TRP A 97 19.82 1.44 6.20
N THR A 98 19.73 0.38 5.39
CA THR A 98 20.91 -0.31 4.86
C THR A 98 21.72 0.56 3.90
N ALA A 99 21.06 1.37 3.07
CA ALA A 99 21.71 2.33 2.18
C ALA A 99 22.50 3.37 2.96
N THR A 100 21.94 3.87 4.06
CA THR A 100 22.54 4.95 4.84
C THR A 100 23.69 4.47 5.71
N PHE A 101 23.52 3.34 6.42
CA PHE A 101 24.52 2.89 7.41
C PHE A 101 25.47 1.80 6.90
N LYS A 102 25.19 1.17 5.76
CA LYS A 102 26.04 0.13 5.15
C LYS A 102 26.25 0.35 3.63
N PRO A 103 26.72 1.53 3.20
CA PRO A 103 26.80 1.89 1.78
C PRO A 103 27.69 0.96 0.96
N VAL A 104 28.82 0.49 1.52
CA VAL A 104 29.75 -0.43 0.81
C VAL A 104 29.06 -1.76 0.49
N HIS A 105 28.35 -2.35 1.43
CA HIS A 105 27.59 -3.59 1.18
C HIS A 105 26.41 -3.38 0.25
N PHE A 106 25.81 -2.19 0.28
CA PHE A 106 24.70 -1.81 -0.58
C PHE A 106 25.12 -1.71 -2.05
N HIS A 107 26.25 -1.05 -2.35
CA HIS A 107 26.77 -0.89 -3.71
C HIS A 107 27.29 -2.20 -4.34
N HIS A 108 27.75 -3.16 -3.52
CA HIS A 108 28.19 -4.48 -4.01
C HIS A 108 27.06 -5.52 -4.09
N SER A 109 25.91 -5.27 -3.46
CA SER A 109 24.76 -6.16 -3.56
C SER A 109 24.08 -6.00 -4.91
N SER A 110 23.85 -7.10 -5.63
CA SER A 110 23.05 -7.04 -6.85
C SER A 110 21.61 -6.64 -6.50
N GLN A 111 20.96 -5.87 -7.37
CA GLN A 111 19.55 -5.48 -7.23
C GLN A 111 18.62 -6.68 -7.02
N THR A 112 18.97 -7.83 -7.61
CA THR A 112 18.28 -9.12 -7.43
C THR A 112 18.40 -9.67 -6.01
N LYS A 113 19.46 -9.37 -5.25
CA LYS A 113 19.54 -9.75 -3.83
C LYS A 113 18.74 -8.80 -2.94
N ARG A 114 18.66 -7.52 -3.34
CA ARG A 114 17.88 -6.49 -2.63
C ARG A 114 16.37 -6.66 -2.78
N ILE A 115 15.88 -7.24 -3.88
CA ILE A 115 14.45 -7.51 -4.07
C ILE A 115 13.95 -8.72 -3.27
N VAL A 116 14.81 -9.67 -2.88
CA VAL A 116 14.38 -10.91 -2.21
C VAL A 116 13.63 -10.65 -0.89
N PRO A 117 14.10 -9.80 0.04
CA PRO A 117 13.35 -9.49 1.25
C PRO A 117 11.98 -8.85 0.96
N TYR A 118 11.89 -7.99 -0.05
CA TYR A 118 10.63 -7.40 -0.50
C TYR A 118 9.70 -8.46 -1.08
N ALA A 119 10.20 -9.31 -1.97
CA ALA A 119 9.43 -10.36 -2.60
C ALA A 119 8.94 -11.41 -1.59
N VAL A 120 9.77 -11.77 -0.60
CA VAL A 120 9.40 -12.70 0.47
C VAL A 120 8.38 -12.07 1.42
N GLY A 121 8.61 -10.83 1.87
CA GLY A 121 7.67 -10.10 2.73
C GLY A 121 6.31 -9.91 2.06
N CYS A 122 6.30 -9.45 0.81
CA CYS A 122 5.07 -9.28 0.02
C CYS A 122 4.40 -10.62 -0.31
N GLY A 123 5.18 -11.62 -0.72
CA GLY A 123 4.68 -12.95 -1.03
C GLY A 123 4.03 -13.62 0.18
N THR A 124 4.58 -13.44 1.37
CA THR A 124 3.99 -13.98 2.61
C THR A 124 2.65 -13.33 2.92
N VAL A 125 2.52 -12.01 2.73
CA VAL A 125 1.24 -11.31 2.94
C VAL A 125 0.20 -11.72 1.90
N VAL A 126 0.57 -11.80 0.62
CA VAL A 126 -0.34 -12.21 -0.46
C VAL A 126 -0.79 -13.67 -0.29
N VAL A 127 0.11 -14.58 0.07
CA VAL A 127 -0.24 -15.98 0.35
C VAL A 127 -1.16 -16.07 1.57
N SER A 128 -0.85 -15.33 2.64
CA SER A 128 -1.70 -15.29 3.85
C SER A 128 -3.10 -14.76 3.53
N PHE A 129 -3.22 -13.77 2.64
CA PHE A 129 -4.52 -13.27 2.13
C PHE A 129 -5.34 -14.38 1.46
N PHE A 130 -4.75 -15.10 0.49
CA PHE A 130 -5.47 -16.15 -0.22
C PHE A 130 -5.84 -17.34 0.67
N VAL A 131 -4.97 -17.71 1.62
CA VAL A 131 -5.26 -18.76 2.60
C VAL A 131 -6.43 -18.37 3.50
N LEU A 132 -6.44 -17.14 4.02
CA LEU A 132 -7.53 -16.67 4.88
C LEU A 132 -8.84 -16.51 4.11
N LEU A 133 -8.80 -16.04 2.86
CA LEU A 133 -9.96 -15.97 1.98
C LEU A 133 -10.52 -17.37 1.67
N ALA A 134 -9.65 -18.34 1.36
CA ALA A 134 -10.06 -19.72 1.09
C ALA A 134 -10.70 -20.37 2.33
N LEU A 135 -10.13 -20.14 3.52
CA LEU A 135 -10.71 -20.60 4.78
C LEU A 135 -12.06 -19.94 5.06
N GLN A 136 -12.22 -18.63 4.79
CA GLN A 136 -13.50 -17.95 4.92
C GLN A 136 -14.59 -18.61 4.04
N ILE A 137 -14.26 -18.90 2.78
CA ILE A 137 -15.19 -19.48 1.81
C ILE A 137 -15.53 -20.94 2.16
N GLN A 138 -14.56 -21.74 2.60
CA GLN A 138 -14.76 -23.18 2.80
C GLN A 138 -15.48 -23.55 4.10
N ILE A 139 -15.20 -22.85 5.19
CA ILE A 139 -15.69 -23.24 6.52
C ILE A 139 -16.57 -22.17 7.18
N GLY A 140 -16.89 -21.08 6.45
CA GLY A 140 -17.73 -19.99 6.97
C GLY A 140 -17.18 -19.39 8.26
N PHE A 141 -15.86 -19.48 8.47
CA PHE A 141 -15.27 -19.17 9.76
C PHE A 141 -15.59 -17.72 10.14
N PRO A 142 -16.09 -17.43 11.35
CA PRO A 142 -16.32 -16.07 11.81
C PRO A 142 -14.99 -15.38 12.21
N MET A 143 -13.91 -15.65 11.47
CA MET A 143 -12.58 -15.04 11.63
C MET A 143 -12.63 -13.51 11.43
N ALA A 144 -13.71 -13.02 10.83
CA ALA A 144 -13.94 -11.63 10.50
C ALA A 144 -13.75 -10.65 11.67
N TRP A 145 -13.78 -11.09 12.94
CA TRP A 145 -13.66 -10.17 14.09
C TRP A 145 -12.40 -10.38 14.95
N VAL A 146 -12.08 -11.62 15.34
CA VAL A 146 -10.94 -11.87 16.27
C VAL A 146 -9.59 -11.79 15.57
N GLY A 147 -9.48 -12.29 14.34
CA GLY A 147 -8.25 -12.15 13.55
C GLY A 147 -8.02 -10.71 13.10
N GLU A 148 -9.09 -9.96 12.90
CA GLU A 148 -9.05 -8.62 12.34
C GLU A 148 -8.41 -7.60 13.29
N GLU A 149 -8.75 -7.63 14.58
CA GLU A 149 -8.13 -6.76 15.58
C GLU A 149 -6.61 -7.03 15.69
N ILE A 150 -6.22 -8.30 15.67
CA ILE A 150 -4.81 -8.71 15.71
C ILE A 150 -4.07 -8.18 14.48
N ILE A 151 -4.63 -8.34 13.28
CA ILE A 151 -3.98 -7.90 12.04
C ILE A 151 -3.95 -6.38 11.95
N THR A 152 -4.98 -5.68 12.40
CA THR A 152 -5.02 -4.21 12.46
C THR A 152 -3.96 -3.69 13.41
N THR A 153 -3.85 -4.28 14.60
CA THR A 153 -2.84 -3.93 15.60
C THR A 153 -1.42 -4.21 15.10
N LEU A 154 -1.22 -5.37 14.47
CA LEU A 154 0.06 -5.72 13.84
C LEU A 154 0.43 -4.71 12.75
N SER A 155 -0.53 -4.34 11.91
CA SER A 155 -0.36 -3.34 10.87
C SER A 155 0.05 -1.98 11.45
N PHE A 156 -0.59 -1.54 12.53
CA PHE A 156 -0.20 -0.33 13.26
C PHE A 156 1.25 -0.41 13.79
N LEU A 157 1.63 -1.52 14.44
CA LEU A 157 2.97 -1.71 14.97
C LEU A 157 4.04 -1.68 13.87
N ILE A 158 3.74 -2.29 12.72
CA ILE A 158 4.63 -2.28 11.53
C ILE A 158 4.88 -0.83 11.07
N VAL A 159 3.83 -0.01 10.93
CA VAL A 159 3.97 1.40 10.54
C VAL A 159 4.77 2.19 11.57
N LEU A 160 4.51 1.94 12.86
CA LEU A 160 5.23 2.60 13.94
C LEU A 160 6.73 2.29 13.88
N ILE A 161 7.10 1.02 13.68
CA ILE A 161 8.50 0.60 13.54
C ILE A 161 9.14 1.23 12.30
N ALA A 162 8.43 1.26 11.16
CA ALA A 162 8.89 1.91 9.94
C ALA A 162 9.18 3.40 10.16
N LEU A 163 8.26 4.11 10.81
CA LEU A 163 8.41 5.53 11.15
C LEU A 163 9.59 5.77 12.09
N VAL A 164 9.71 4.98 13.17
CA VAL A 164 10.84 5.09 14.10
C VAL A 164 12.17 4.87 13.36
N THR A 165 12.23 3.88 12.46
CA THR A 165 13.41 3.61 11.63
C THR A 165 13.79 4.82 10.78
N MET A 166 12.82 5.42 10.07
CA MET A 166 13.05 6.64 9.29
C MET A 166 13.54 7.82 10.13
N LEU A 167 12.93 8.05 11.30
CA LEU A 167 13.32 9.13 12.21
C LEU A 167 14.72 8.92 12.78
N LEU A 168 15.11 7.67 13.07
CA LEU A 168 16.48 7.34 13.50
C LEU A 168 17.49 7.59 12.39
N ILE A 169 17.17 7.30 11.12
CA ILE A 169 18.01 7.62 9.97
C ILE A 169 18.23 9.14 9.90
N LEU A 170 17.15 9.92 9.96
CA LEU A 170 17.19 11.38 9.89
C LEU A 170 17.99 12.00 11.04
N ARG A 171 17.79 11.49 12.26
CA ARG A 171 18.51 11.97 13.45
C ARG A 171 20.02 11.77 13.33
N ASN A 172 20.44 10.62 12.81
CA ASN A 172 21.85 10.24 12.75
C ASN A 172 22.56 10.74 11.48
N ASN A 173 21.82 11.03 10.40
CA ASN A 173 22.37 11.53 9.13
C ASN A 173 21.51 12.68 8.56
N PRO A 174 21.41 13.83 9.26
CA PRO A 174 20.52 14.92 8.87
C PRO A 174 20.90 15.57 7.53
N ASP A 175 22.20 15.57 7.19
CA ASP A 175 22.73 16.16 5.96
C ASP A 175 22.79 15.17 4.78
N SER A 176 22.22 13.97 4.95
CA SER A 176 22.10 12.97 3.88
C SER A 176 21.38 13.56 2.67
N SER A 177 21.84 13.22 1.46
CA SER A 177 21.16 13.55 0.20
C SER A 177 19.72 12.96 0.14
N TYR A 178 19.42 11.97 0.98
CA TYR A 178 18.10 11.36 1.12
C TYR A 178 17.24 12.01 2.21
N SER A 179 17.79 12.90 3.04
CA SER A 179 17.12 13.46 4.22
C SER A 179 15.77 14.13 3.90
N GLN A 180 15.71 14.91 2.82
CA GLN A 180 14.46 15.52 2.37
C GLN A 180 13.41 14.48 1.93
N GLN A 181 13.85 13.41 1.25
CA GLN A 181 12.96 12.35 0.78
C GLN A 181 12.41 11.54 1.94
N ILE A 182 13.29 11.15 2.87
CA ILE A 182 12.92 10.40 4.07
C ILE A 182 12.00 11.24 4.96
N THR A 183 12.23 12.56 5.08
CA THR A 183 11.36 13.47 5.84
C THR A 183 9.96 13.55 5.25
N MET A 184 9.84 13.75 3.93
CA MET A 184 8.53 13.77 3.26
C MET A 184 7.81 12.44 3.44
N HIS A 185 8.52 11.32 3.29
CA HIS A 185 7.92 10.00 3.43
C HIS A 185 7.51 9.68 4.87
N ALA A 186 8.34 10.00 5.85
CA ALA A 186 8.01 9.86 7.27
C ALA A 186 6.77 10.70 7.65
N THR A 187 6.67 11.91 7.13
CA THR A 187 5.50 12.78 7.36
C THR A 187 4.23 12.18 6.73
N ALA A 188 4.32 11.74 5.47
CA ALA A 188 3.21 11.09 4.78
C ALA A 188 2.78 9.79 5.48
N CYS A 189 3.74 8.97 5.92
CA CYS A 189 3.53 7.76 6.69
C CYS A 189 2.80 8.04 8.01
N ALA A 190 3.22 9.06 8.76
CA ALA A 190 2.58 9.43 10.03
C ALA A 190 1.13 9.87 9.84
N ILE A 191 0.85 10.70 8.82
CA ILE A 191 -0.47 11.30 8.61
C ILE A 191 -1.43 10.35 7.89
N LEU A 192 -0.96 9.65 6.85
CA LEU A 192 -1.81 8.89 5.93
C LEU A 192 -1.85 7.38 6.22
N SER A 193 -0.95 6.88 7.07
CA SER A 193 -0.98 5.48 7.51
C SER A 193 -1.09 5.35 9.03
N LEU A 194 -0.15 5.87 9.81
CA LEU A 194 -0.11 5.64 11.26
C LEU A 194 -1.36 6.18 11.98
N ALA A 195 -1.71 7.45 11.74
CA ALA A 195 -2.87 8.06 12.40
C ALA A 195 -4.20 7.37 12.01
N PRO A 196 -4.51 7.11 10.73
CA PRO A 196 -5.71 6.34 10.36
C PRO A 196 -5.73 4.93 10.96
N MET A 197 -4.59 4.23 10.99
CA MET A 197 -4.50 2.90 11.60
C MET A 197 -4.72 2.93 13.12
N ALA A 198 -4.22 3.96 13.81
CA ALA A 198 -4.49 4.16 15.22
C ALA A 198 -5.99 4.33 15.50
N VAL A 199 -6.68 5.12 14.66
CA VAL A 199 -8.14 5.32 14.78
C VAL A 199 -8.89 4.02 14.55
N VAL A 200 -8.57 3.25 13.50
CA VAL A 200 -9.22 1.94 13.24
C VAL A 200 -8.97 0.97 14.40
N THR A 201 -7.77 0.95 14.97
CA THR A 201 -7.42 0.09 16.11
C THR A 201 -8.28 0.45 17.33
N VAL A 202 -8.37 1.74 17.68
CA VAL A 202 -9.19 2.22 18.79
C VAL A 202 -10.67 1.92 18.56
N PHE A 203 -11.19 2.17 17.35
CA PHE A 203 -12.58 1.88 17.02
C PHE A 203 -12.90 0.38 17.04
N SER A 204 -11.96 -0.47 16.62
CA SER A 204 -12.10 -1.93 16.69
C SER A 204 -12.20 -2.37 18.15
N TRP A 205 -11.32 -1.86 19.01
CA TRP A 205 -11.36 -2.13 20.44
C TRP A 205 -12.69 -1.66 21.08
N LEU A 206 -13.12 -0.43 20.79
CA LEU A 206 -14.38 0.12 21.31
C LEU A 206 -15.62 -0.63 20.79
N SER A 207 -15.59 -1.14 19.57
CA SER A 207 -16.65 -1.97 19.00
C SER A 207 -16.76 -3.30 19.76
N ASN A 208 -15.63 -3.91 20.13
CA ASN A 208 -15.62 -5.13 20.94
C ASN A 208 -16.17 -4.91 22.36
N GLN A 209 -16.12 -3.67 22.87
CA GLN A 209 -16.77 -3.28 24.13
C GLN A 209 -18.26 -2.90 23.96
N GLY A 210 -18.81 -2.96 22.74
CA GLY A 210 -20.20 -2.56 22.45
C GLY A 210 -20.44 -1.04 22.49
N VAL A 211 -19.39 -0.22 22.51
CA VAL A 211 -19.48 1.25 22.58
C VAL A 211 -19.65 1.86 21.19
N VAL A 212 -18.92 1.34 20.20
CA VAL A 212 -19.00 1.77 18.80
C VAL A 212 -19.86 0.79 18.03
N ARG A 213 -20.74 1.31 17.16
CA ARG A 213 -21.56 0.45 16.30
C ARG A 213 -20.74 -0.09 15.13
N THR A 214 -21.14 -1.26 14.63
CA THR A 214 -20.48 -1.94 13.51
C THR A 214 -20.38 -1.10 12.24
N ASP A 215 -21.43 -0.32 11.92
CA ASP A 215 -21.46 0.59 10.77
C ASP A 215 -20.39 1.69 10.87
N GLN A 216 -20.22 2.25 12.07
CA GLN A 216 -19.23 3.30 12.33
C GLN A 216 -17.80 2.77 12.18
N LEU A 217 -17.53 1.57 12.69
CA LEU A 217 -16.23 0.90 12.51
C LEU A 217 -15.94 0.66 11.02
N LEU A 218 -16.94 0.23 10.25
CA LEU A 218 -16.79 0.04 8.82
C LEU A 218 -16.45 1.35 8.08
N TYR A 219 -17.14 2.45 8.39
CA TYR A 219 -16.81 3.76 7.81
C TYR A 219 -15.39 4.20 8.13
N THR A 220 -14.97 4.03 9.39
CA THR A 220 -13.60 4.34 9.83
C THR A 220 -12.57 3.51 9.05
N ARG A 221 -12.86 2.22 8.78
CA ARG A 221 -12.00 1.36 7.96
C ARG A 221 -11.91 1.85 6.52
N GLN A 222 -13.03 2.16 5.88
CA GLN A 222 -13.02 2.64 4.51
C GLN A 222 -12.26 3.97 4.37
N PHE A 223 -12.37 4.87 5.35
CA PHE A 223 -11.60 6.11 5.37
C PHE A 223 -10.09 5.87 5.56
N ALA A 224 -9.71 4.94 6.45
CA ALA A 224 -8.32 4.54 6.61
C ALA A 224 -7.77 3.88 5.34
N LEU A 225 -8.58 3.07 4.66
CA LEU A 225 -8.26 2.44 3.38
C LEU A 225 -7.97 3.50 2.32
N PHE A 226 -8.85 4.48 2.17
CA PHE A 226 -8.60 5.64 1.32
C PHE A 226 -7.26 6.32 1.64
N SER A 227 -6.96 6.54 2.93
CA SER A 227 -5.73 7.23 3.37
C SER A 227 -4.46 6.44 3.02
N VAL A 228 -4.46 5.13 3.28
CA VAL A 228 -3.34 4.23 2.96
C VAL A 228 -3.14 4.11 1.45
N LEU A 229 -4.22 4.03 0.67
CA LEU A 229 -4.13 4.04 -0.79
C LEU A 229 -3.62 5.38 -1.33
N LEU A 230 -4.05 6.50 -0.74
CA LEU A 230 -3.56 7.82 -1.11
C LEU A 230 -2.06 7.95 -0.83
N HIS A 231 -1.58 7.41 0.29
CA HIS A 231 -0.15 7.31 0.58
C HIS A 231 0.61 6.54 -0.51
N ALA A 232 0.12 5.36 -0.90
CA ALA A 232 0.72 4.55 -1.96
C ALA A 232 0.72 5.27 -3.32
N LEU A 233 -0.38 5.95 -3.66
CA LEU A 233 -0.50 6.73 -4.89
C LEU A 233 0.48 7.90 -4.91
N LEU A 234 0.55 8.70 -3.84
CA LEU A 234 1.47 9.82 -3.73
C LEU A 234 2.93 9.36 -3.82
N HIS A 235 3.25 8.19 -3.26
CA HIS A 235 4.57 7.59 -3.40
C HIS A 235 4.89 7.24 -4.85
N SER A 236 3.99 6.56 -5.55
CA SER A 236 4.13 6.20 -6.96
C SER A 236 4.24 7.45 -7.86
N LEU A 237 3.47 8.49 -7.59
CA LEU A 237 3.55 9.77 -8.32
C LEU A 237 4.85 10.52 -8.03
N ASN A 238 5.32 10.51 -6.78
CA ASN A 238 6.61 11.09 -6.43
C ASN A 238 7.76 10.34 -7.12
N PHE A 239 7.70 9.00 -7.18
CA PHE A 239 8.64 8.19 -7.96
C PHE A 239 8.62 8.60 -9.43
N LEU A 240 7.45 8.69 -10.06
CA LEU A 240 7.31 9.12 -11.44
C LEU A 240 7.92 10.52 -11.66
N SER A 241 7.62 11.48 -10.77
CA SER A 241 8.07 12.87 -10.90
C SER A 241 9.60 13.03 -10.83
N ARG A 242 10.30 12.12 -10.16
CA ARG A 242 11.75 12.19 -9.93
C ARG A 242 12.58 11.42 -10.97
N HIS A 243 11.98 10.50 -11.71
CA HIS A 243 12.67 9.63 -12.67
C HIS A 243 12.29 9.98 -14.12
N SER A 244 13.03 10.92 -14.72
CA SER A 244 12.75 11.45 -16.07
C SER A 244 12.90 10.41 -17.19
N ASP A 245 13.72 9.40 -16.97
CA ASP A 245 13.89 8.23 -17.82
C ASP A 245 12.63 7.34 -17.84
N ILE A 246 12.01 7.12 -16.68
CA ILE A 246 10.71 6.45 -16.57
C ILE A 246 9.60 7.29 -17.20
N GLN A 247 9.56 8.60 -16.96
CA GLN A 247 8.60 9.51 -17.60
C GLN A 247 8.69 9.42 -19.13
N THR A 248 9.90 9.39 -19.68
CA THR A 248 10.14 9.25 -21.12
C THR A 248 9.68 7.88 -21.63
N SER A 249 9.97 6.80 -20.89
CA SER A 249 9.55 5.43 -21.23
C SER A 249 8.02 5.32 -21.34
N ILE A 250 7.30 5.88 -20.37
CA ILE A 250 5.83 5.93 -20.31
C ILE A 250 5.27 6.90 -21.35
N GLY A 251 5.87 8.08 -21.54
CA GLY A 251 5.45 9.05 -22.56
C GLY A 251 5.44 8.44 -23.96
N ARG A 252 6.48 7.65 -24.30
CA ARG A 252 6.53 6.89 -25.55
C ARG A 252 5.50 5.75 -25.65
N LEU A 253 5.00 5.25 -24.51
CA LEU A 253 3.94 4.23 -24.47
C LEU A 253 2.56 4.84 -24.73
N VAL A 254 2.31 6.05 -24.21
CA VAL A 254 1.02 6.73 -24.30
C VAL A 254 0.88 7.54 -25.61
N GLN A 255 1.98 8.00 -26.20
CA GLN A 255 1.98 8.74 -27.47
C GLN A 255 1.13 8.13 -28.59
N PRO A 256 1.20 6.81 -28.88
CA PRO A 256 0.35 6.18 -29.89
C PRO A 256 -1.15 6.31 -29.61
N LEU A 257 -1.57 6.30 -28.34
CA LEU A 257 -2.98 6.45 -27.94
C LEU A 257 -3.51 7.87 -28.18
N CYS A 258 -2.65 8.88 -28.11
CA CYS A 258 -3.01 10.26 -28.42
C CYS A 258 -3.06 10.55 -29.92
N PHE A 259 -2.30 9.81 -30.74
CA PHE A 259 -2.26 9.99 -32.20
C PHE A 259 -3.51 9.46 -32.91
N PHE A 260 -4.19 8.44 -32.37
CA PHE A 260 -5.48 7.95 -32.90
C PHE A 260 -6.66 8.91 -32.68
N ARG A 261 -6.45 10.07 -32.04
CA ARG A 261 -7.49 11.10 -31.88
C ARG A 261 -7.53 12.11 -33.04
N ASN A 262 -6.55 12.09 -33.94
CA ASN A 262 -6.41 13.05 -35.05
C ASN A 262 -6.45 12.41 -36.45
N SER A 263 -6.89 11.15 -36.58
CA SER A 263 -7.08 10.46 -37.86
C SER A 263 -8.54 10.12 -38.10
#